data_AF-A0A8H5ULU7-F1
#
_entry.id   AF-A0A8H5ULU7-F1
#
_cell.length_a   1.000
_cell.length_b   1.000
_cell.length_c   1.000
_cell.angle_alpha   90.00
_cell.angle_beta   90.00
_cell.angle_gamma   90.00
#
_symmetry.space_group_name_H-M   'P 1'
#
loop_
_entity.id
_entity.type
_entity.pdbx_description
1 polymer ?
#
loop_
_entity_poly.entity_id
_entity_poly.type
_entity_poly.pdbx_seq_one_letter_code
_entity_poly.pdbx_strand_id
1 'polypeptide(L)'
;MPPQMYLLEPKHPEYRKHADYFNQNWRHAVKGAVVRKVFSVRNKELAASYRYRRHKRYGGNAVHRARWLFHGTSRACNAGEEKRSDKMKWCSKSTCGLCGILKSSFKVSKSSIIKIRYVCQKLA
;
A
#
# COMPACT_ATOMS: atom_id res chain seq x y z
N MET A 1 -7.47 -5.34 -13.61
CA MET A 1 -6.11 -5.52 -13.06
C MET A 1 -5.92 -4.65 -11.82
N PRO A 2 -5.05 -5.03 -10.86
CA PRO A 2 -4.65 -4.10 -9.78
C PRO A 2 -3.94 -2.88 -10.38
N PRO A 3 -4.02 -1.69 -9.75
CA PRO A 3 -3.27 -0.52 -10.20
C PRO A 3 -1.76 -0.78 -10.12
N GLN A 4 -0.99 -0.27 -11.09
CA GLN A 4 0.46 -0.37 -11.03
C GLN A 4 1.02 0.47 -9.88
N MET A 5 1.94 -0.11 -9.12
CA MET A 5 2.65 0.48 -7.99
C MET A 5 4.07 0.77 -8.45
N TYR A 6 4.58 1.94 -8.10
CA TYR A 6 5.90 2.43 -8.45
C TYR A 6 6.68 2.72 -7.18
N LEU A 7 7.94 2.31 -7.14
CA LEU A 7 8.87 2.65 -6.09
C LEU A 7 8.97 4.18 -5.99
N LEU A 8 8.84 4.69 -4.77
CA LEU A 8 9.26 6.04 -4.45
C LEU A 8 10.70 5.99 -4.00
N GLU A 9 11.55 6.71 -4.71
CA GLU A 9 12.95 6.87 -4.35
C GLU A 9 13.07 7.55 -2.98
N PRO A 10 14.06 7.18 -2.15
CA PRO A 10 14.26 7.79 -0.83
C PRO A 10 14.40 9.32 -0.86
N LYS A 11 14.94 9.87 -1.96
CA LYS A 11 15.10 11.32 -2.18
C LYS A 11 13.78 12.04 -2.47
N HIS A 12 12.70 11.32 -2.78
CA HIS A 12 11.41 11.93 -3.11
C HIS A 12 10.73 12.49 -1.83
N PRO A 13 10.20 13.74 -1.82
CA PRO A 13 9.62 14.34 -0.62
C PRO A 13 8.51 13.50 0.04
N GLU A 14 7.63 12.92 -0.78
CA GLU A 14 6.58 12.02 -0.26
C GLU A 14 7.14 10.75 0.40
N TYR A 15 8.32 10.24 0.01
CA TYR A 15 8.93 9.11 0.70
C TYR A 15 9.13 9.44 2.18
N ARG A 16 9.83 10.55 2.45
CA ARG A 16 10.15 10.99 3.81
C ARG A 16 8.90 11.23 4.64
N LYS A 17 7.95 12.01 4.10
CA LYS A 17 6.66 12.27 4.74
C LYS A 17 5.97 11.00 5.20
N HIS A 18 5.95 9.97 4.36
CA HIS A 18 5.33 8.71 4.72
C HIS A 18 6.18 7.96 5.74
N ALA A 19 7.49 7.84 5.52
CA ALA A 19 8.38 7.08 6.41
C ALA A 19 8.33 7.64 7.83
N ASP A 20 8.38 8.97 7.96
CA ASP A 20 8.24 9.68 9.23
C ASP A 20 6.87 9.41 9.87
N TYR A 21 5.78 9.48 9.08
CA TYR A 21 4.44 9.17 9.57
C TYR A 21 4.33 7.72 10.11
N PHE A 22 4.99 6.76 9.47
CA PHE A 22 5.05 5.38 9.97
C PHE A 22 5.81 5.29 11.29
N ASN A 23 7.01 5.84 11.35
CA ASN A 23 7.86 5.78 12.54
C ASN A 23 7.20 6.46 13.74
N GLN A 24 6.57 7.63 13.55
CA GLN A 24 5.86 8.36 14.61
C GLN A 24 4.62 7.63 15.15
N ASN A 25 4.01 6.78 14.34
CA ASN A 25 2.77 6.08 14.68
C ASN A 25 2.99 4.57 14.95
N TRP A 26 4.24 4.12 14.97
CA TRP A 26 4.55 2.75 15.34
C TRP A 26 4.40 2.56 16.85
N ARG A 27 3.42 1.75 17.27
CA ARG A 27 3.06 1.57 18.68
C ARG A 27 3.45 0.20 19.25
N HIS A 28 4.23 -0.59 18.51
CA HIS A 28 4.64 -1.92 18.97
C HIS A 28 6.01 -1.85 19.68
N ALA A 29 6.01 -1.53 20.97
CA ALA A 29 7.22 -1.35 21.77
C ALA A 29 8.21 -2.53 21.70
N VAL A 30 7.69 -3.76 21.66
CA VAL A 30 8.50 -5.00 21.63
C VAL A 30 8.99 -5.36 20.23
N LYS A 31 8.43 -4.75 19.17
CA LYS A 31 8.73 -5.11 17.77
C LYS A 31 9.43 -3.96 17.09
N GLY A 32 10.68 -4.18 16.64
CA GLY A 32 11.34 -3.25 15.74
C GLY A 32 10.71 -3.26 14.35
N ALA A 33 10.68 -2.10 13.69
CA ALA A 33 10.30 -1.97 12.29
C ALA A 33 11.20 -0.96 11.59
N VAL A 34 11.61 -1.27 10.36
CA VAL A 34 12.40 -0.38 9.51
C VAL A 34 11.71 -0.23 8.16
N VAL A 35 11.51 1.01 7.74
CA VAL A 35 10.98 1.32 6.41
C VAL A 35 12.05 0.98 5.37
N ARG A 36 11.86 -0.09 4.60
CA ARG A 36 12.78 -0.48 3.50
C ARG A 36 12.42 0.19 2.18
N LYS A 37 11.15 0.09 1.78
CA LYS A 37 10.66 0.60 0.49
C LYS A 37 9.27 1.17 0.63
N VAL A 38 9.02 2.26 -0.10
CA VAL A 38 7.71 2.89 -0.22
C VAL A 38 7.27 2.80 -1.66
N PHE A 39 6.10 2.23 -1.90
CA PHE A 39 5.50 2.19 -3.22
C PHE A 39 4.30 3.12 -3.27
N SER A 40 4.06 3.75 -4.41
CA SER A 40 2.92 4.62 -4.65
C SER A 40 2.22 4.28 -5.96
N VAL A 41 0.93 4.57 -6.01
CA VAL A 41 0.17 4.53 -7.26
C VAL A 41 0.16 5.93 -7.86
N ARG A 42 0.50 6.06 -9.14
CA ARG A 42 0.38 7.33 -9.87
C ARG A 42 -1.10 7.67 -10.10
N ASN A 43 -1.43 8.96 -10.18
CA ASN A 43 -2.82 9.40 -10.38
C ASN A 43 -3.48 8.78 -11.62
N LYS A 44 -2.73 8.60 -12.72
CA LYS A 44 -3.23 7.94 -13.94
C LYS A 44 -3.72 6.50 -13.69
N GLU A 45 -2.97 5.72 -12.91
CA GLU A 45 -3.33 4.32 -12.60
C GLU A 45 -4.52 4.27 -11.64
N LEU A 46 -4.58 5.20 -10.68
CA LEU A 46 -5.74 5.34 -9.79
C LEU A 46 -6.99 5.70 -10.59
N ALA A 47 -6.92 6.69 -11.48
CA ALA A 47 -8.06 7.10 -12.31
C ALA A 47 -8.54 5.96 -13.22
N ALA A 48 -7.62 5.17 -13.77
CA ALA A 48 -7.92 3.98 -14.56
C ALA A 48 -8.53 2.83 -13.73
N SER A 49 -8.32 2.80 -12.41
CA SER A 49 -8.88 1.78 -11.53
C SER A 49 -10.40 1.94 -11.38
N TYR A 50 -11.15 0.98 -11.91
CA TYR A 50 -12.60 0.86 -11.70
C TYR A 50 -12.98 0.99 -10.22
N ARG A 51 -12.18 0.39 -9.33
CA ARG A 51 -12.47 0.36 -7.90
C ARG A 51 -12.24 1.71 -7.23
N TYR A 52 -11.24 2.47 -7.67
CA TYR A 52 -11.03 3.83 -7.21
C TYR A 52 -12.16 4.76 -7.69
N ARG A 53 -12.58 4.65 -8.97
CA ARG A 53 -13.75 5.40 -9.49
C ARG A 53 -15.01 5.10 -8.68
N ARG A 54 -15.23 3.81 -8.39
CA ARG A 54 -16.33 3.34 -7.54
C ARG A 54 -16.24 3.94 -6.14
N HIS A 55 -15.07 3.89 -5.49
CA HIS A 55 -14.86 4.50 -4.18
C HIS A 55 -15.13 6.01 -4.18
N LYS A 56 -14.69 6.76 -5.19
CA LYS A 56 -15.02 8.19 -5.33
C LYS A 56 -16.53 8.42 -5.41
N ARG A 57 -17.25 7.59 -6.16
CA ARG A 57 -18.72 7.70 -6.32
C ARG A 57 -19.47 7.45 -5.01
N TYR A 58 -19.05 6.45 -4.21
CA TYR A 58 -19.66 6.18 -2.90
C TYR A 58 -19.15 7.09 -1.78
N GLY A 59 -17.96 7.68 -1.96
CA GLY A 59 -17.28 8.47 -0.95
C GLY A 59 -17.91 9.84 -0.69
N GLY A 60 -18.58 10.45 -1.68
CA GLY A 60 -19.31 11.72 -1.53
C GLY A 60 -18.63 12.75 -0.60
N ASN A 61 -19.42 13.35 0.30
CA ASN A 61 -18.96 14.27 1.37
C ASN A 61 -18.21 13.57 2.52
N ALA A 62 -18.05 12.24 2.50
CA ALA A 62 -17.31 11.51 3.54
C ALA A 62 -15.78 11.60 3.37
N VAL A 63 -15.30 12.18 2.27
CA VAL A 63 -13.85 12.43 2.04
C VAL A 63 -13.25 13.29 3.16
N HIS A 64 -14.01 14.22 3.74
CA HIS A 64 -13.54 15.07 4.85
C HIS A 64 -13.24 14.27 6.13
N ARG A 65 -13.78 13.06 6.26
CA ARG A 65 -13.51 12.13 7.37
C ARG A 65 -12.47 11.06 7.03
N ALA A 66 -11.85 11.13 5.85
CA ALA A 66 -10.83 10.18 5.46
C ALA A 66 -9.58 10.33 6.33
N ARG A 67 -9.15 9.25 6.97
CA ARG A 67 -7.93 9.20 7.78
C ARG A 67 -6.90 8.27 7.14
N TRP A 68 -5.64 8.59 7.34
CA TRP A 68 -4.56 7.68 6.99
C TRP A 68 -4.46 6.60 8.07
N LEU A 69 -4.45 5.34 7.65
CA LEU A 69 -4.34 4.18 8.53
C LEU A 69 -3.31 3.20 7.95
N PHE A 70 -2.70 2.41 8.83
CA PHE A 70 -1.81 1.32 8.44
C PHE A 70 -2.56 -0.01 8.43
N HIS A 71 -2.22 -0.88 7.48
CA HIS A 71 -2.74 -2.23 7.40
C HIS A 71 -1.58 -3.20 7.13
N GLY A 72 -1.16 -3.91 8.17
CA GLY A 72 -0.20 -5.00 8.04
C GLY A 72 -0.85 -6.23 7.41
N THR A 73 -0.13 -6.95 6.56
CA THR A 73 -0.63 -8.16 5.90
C THR A 73 0.50 -9.14 5.64
N SER A 74 0.15 -10.41 5.43
CA SER A 74 1.11 -11.45 5.05
C SER A 74 1.49 -11.36 3.57
N ARG A 75 2.64 -11.94 3.22
CA ARG A 75 3.13 -12.08 1.84
C ARG A 75 3.53 -13.53 1.58
N ALA A 76 3.17 -14.04 0.41
CA ALA A 76 3.62 -15.36 -0.07
C ALA A 76 4.52 -15.25 -1.33
N CYS A 77 4.91 -14.02 -1.69
CA CYS A 77 5.77 -13.70 -2.82
C CYS A 77 6.72 -12.55 -2.48
N ASN A 78 7.67 -12.30 -3.38
CA ASN A 78 8.71 -11.28 -3.23
C ASN A 78 8.32 -9.93 -3.84
N ALA A 79 7.02 -9.61 -3.86
CA ALA A 79 6.53 -8.35 -4.41
C ALA A 79 7.21 -7.16 -3.73
N GLY A 80 7.82 -6.28 -4.52
CA GLY A 80 8.53 -5.08 -4.08
C GLY A 80 10.02 -5.30 -3.80
N GLU A 81 10.53 -6.53 -3.93
CA GLU A 81 11.94 -6.87 -3.74
C GLU A 81 12.71 -7.02 -5.06
N GLU A 82 12.11 -6.68 -6.19
CA GLU A 82 12.72 -6.80 -7.51
C GLU A 82 13.95 -5.88 -7.63
N LYS A 83 15.12 -6.45 -7.97
CA LYS A 83 16.41 -5.71 -7.96
C LYS A 83 16.53 -4.62 -9.04
N ARG A 84 15.78 -4.73 -10.15
CA ARG A 84 15.96 -3.89 -11.35
C ARG A 84 14.67 -3.25 -11.85
N SER A 85 13.64 -3.13 -11.01
CA SER A 85 12.37 -2.57 -11.43
C SER A 85 11.86 -1.53 -10.46
N ASP A 86 11.48 -0.38 -10.99
CA ASP A 86 10.67 0.63 -10.30
C ASP A 86 9.22 0.15 -10.11
N LYS A 87 8.80 -0.89 -10.84
CA LYS A 87 7.45 -1.46 -10.82
C LYS A 87 7.40 -2.68 -9.92
N MET A 88 6.42 -2.68 -9.02
CA MET A 88 6.12 -3.87 -8.23
C MET A 88 5.47 -4.96 -9.10
N LYS A 89 5.89 -6.22 -8.96
CA LYS A 89 5.23 -7.37 -9.61
C LYS A 89 4.33 -8.10 -8.61
N TRP A 90 3.12 -8.46 -9.05
CA TRP A 90 2.16 -9.23 -8.26
C TRP A 90 2.23 -10.71 -8.58
N CYS A 91 1.90 -11.55 -7.60
CA CYS A 91 1.66 -12.97 -7.82
C CYS A 91 0.16 -13.30 -7.86
N SER A 92 -0.16 -14.54 -8.25
CA SER A 92 -1.52 -15.10 -8.24
C SER A 92 -1.81 -16.08 -7.11
N LYS A 93 -0.88 -16.23 -6.16
CA LYS A 93 -1.07 -17.08 -4.97
C LYS A 93 -2.22 -16.54 -4.12
N SER A 94 -3.21 -17.39 -3.83
CA SER A 94 -4.35 -17.08 -2.96
C SER A 94 -3.93 -16.76 -1.52
N THR A 95 -2.81 -17.32 -1.07
CA THR A 95 -2.22 -17.11 0.27
C THR A 95 -1.46 -15.78 0.40
N CYS A 96 -1.28 -15.02 -0.69
CA CYS A 96 -0.57 -13.74 -0.62
C CYS A 96 -1.53 -12.60 -0.24
N GLY A 97 -1.57 -12.23 1.04
CA GLY A 97 -2.39 -11.12 1.55
C GLY A 97 -2.17 -9.81 0.79
N LEU A 98 -0.91 -9.39 0.61
CA LEU A 98 -0.55 -8.19 -0.14
C LEU A 98 -1.12 -8.16 -1.57
N CYS A 99 -0.88 -9.22 -2.36
CA CYS A 99 -1.38 -9.27 -3.74
C CYS A 99 -2.90 -9.43 -3.79
N GLY A 100 -3.50 -10.12 -2.81
CA GLY A 100 -4.94 -10.20 -2.62
C GLY A 100 -5.54 -8.81 -2.44
N ILE A 101 -5.03 -8.02 -1.49
CA ILE A 101 -5.49 -6.66 -1.24
C ILE A 101 -5.33 -5.80 -2.50
N LEU A 102 -4.17 -5.80 -3.16
CA LEU A 102 -4.00 -4.99 -4.38
C LEU A 102 -4.99 -5.37 -5.49
N LYS A 103 -5.30 -6.66 -5.62
CA LYS A 103 -6.27 -7.16 -6.61
C LYS A 103 -7.71 -6.90 -6.23
N SER A 104 -8.04 -6.85 -4.94
CA SER A 104 -9.44 -6.75 -4.45
C SER A 104 -9.77 -5.49 -3.66
N SER A 105 -8.82 -4.57 -3.46
CA SER A 105 -8.96 -3.34 -2.68
C SER A 105 -10.25 -2.60 -3.04
N PHE A 106 -10.88 -1.96 -2.06
CA PHE A 106 -12.20 -1.32 -2.12
C PHE A 106 -13.42 -2.28 -2.21
N LYS A 107 -13.25 -3.61 -2.14
CA LYS A 107 -14.35 -4.52 -1.75
C LYS A 107 -14.60 -4.41 -0.24
N VAL A 108 -15.73 -3.87 0.20
CA VAL A 108 -16.02 -3.61 1.63
C VAL A 108 -15.73 -4.81 2.54
N SER A 109 -16.09 -6.04 2.14
CA SER A 109 -15.79 -7.28 2.89
C SER A 109 -14.30 -7.62 3.02
N LYS A 110 -13.44 -6.91 2.28
CA LYS A 110 -11.99 -7.04 2.26
C LYS A 110 -11.30 -5.67 2.39
N SER A 111 -12.03 -4.63 2.75
CA SER A 111 -11.55 -3.24 2.73
C SER A 111 -11.74 -2.56 4.06
N SER A 112 -10.61 -2.16 4.64
CA SER A 112 -10.47 -0.83 5.21
C SER A 112 -10.14 0.13 4.04
N ILE A 113 -10.18 1.45 4.20
CA ILE A 113 -9.59 2.36 3.20
C ILE A 113 -8.06 2.17 3.26
N ILE A 114 -7.54 1.28 2.41
CA ILE A 114 -6.11 0.92 2.41
C ILE A 114 -5.41 1.73 1.31
N LYS A 115 -4.68 2.78 1.70
CA LYS A 115 -3.49 3.18 0.95
C LYS A 115 -2.36 2.27 1.41
N ILE A 116 -2.07 1.20 0.66
CA ILE A 116 -0.92 0.32 0.96
C ILE A 116 0.35 1.13 0.68
N ARG A 117 0.90 1.72 1.74
CA ARG A 117 2.32 1.98 1.92
C ARG A 117 2.57 1.27 3.25
N TYR A 118 3.10 0.04 3.27
CA TYR A 118 4.53 -0.33 3.26
C TYR A 118 4.68 -1.83 2.99
N VAL A 119 5.82 -2.24 2.44
CA VAL A 119 6.37 -3.59 2.66
C VAL A 119 7.27 -3.49 3.90
N CYS A 120 6.74 -3.82 5.07
CA CYS A 120 7.54 -4.03 6.27
C CYS A 120 7.87 -5.53 6.35
N GLN A 121 9.16 -5.88 6.24
CA GLN A 121 9.63 -7.23 6.45
C GLN A 121 10.04 -7.36 7.92
N LYS A 122 9.60 -8.44 8.57
CA LYS A 122 10.03 -8.84 9.91
C LYS A 122 11.55 -9.03 9.88
N LEU A 123 12.30 -8.34 10.75
CA LEU A 123 13.63 -8.78 11.10
C LEU A 123 13.45 -9.95 12.08
N ALA A 124 13.97 -11.11 11.68
CA ALA A 124 14.16 -12.24 12.59
C ALA A 124 15.32 -11.92 13.53
#